data_AF-A0A7S2BTK4-F1
#
_entry.id   AF-A0A7S2BTK4-F1
#
_cell.length_a   1.000
_cell.length_b   1.000
_cell.length_c   1.000
_cell.angle_alpha   90.00
_cell.angle_beta   90.00
_cell.angle_gamma   90.00
#
_symmetry.space_group_name_H-M   'P 1'
#
loop_
_entity.id
_entity.type
_entity.pdbx_description
1 polymer ?
#
loop_
_entity_poly.entity_id
_entity_poly.type
_entity_poly.pdbx_seq_one_letter_code
_entity_poly.pdbx_strand_id
1 'polypeptide(L)'
;VIATRCEVCVQGRYTNASGSSYCQACESGRFAASSGSTDCEACGVGKYSSEGSSTSASDCTICPSGTHASRKGTSECDQCPAGKYLSDEGETAYKHDQATDCIACEPGKVARENASGSCEKCARGFFQNAS
;
A
#
# COMPACT_ATOMS: atom_id res chain seq x y z
N VAL A 1 7.23 -40.18 8.61
CA VAL A 1 6.73 -39.85 7.25
C VAL A 1 7.95 -39.70 6.36
N ILE A 2 8.12 -40.54 5.34
CA ILE A 2 9.28 -40.47 4.41
C ILE A 2 8.80 -39.75 3.15
N ALA A 3 9.37 -38.59 2.83
CA ALA A 3 9.01 -37.84 1.61
C ALA A 3 9.68 -38.49 0.39
N THR A 4 8.88 -38.84 -0.63
CA THR A 4 9.34 -39.49 -1.87
C THR A 4 9.36 -38.58 -3.09
N ARG A 5 8.97 -37.31 -2.93
CA ARG A 5 8.92 -36.31 -4.00
C ARG A 5 9.15 -34.91 -3.43
N CYS A 6 9.54 -33.96 -4.29
CA CYS A 6 9.54 -32.54 -3.94
C CYS A 6 8.10 -32.02 -3.84
N GLU A 7 7.84 -31.21 -2.82
CA GLU A 7 6.58 -30.49 -2.66
C GLU A 7 6.72 -29.07 -3.22
N VAL A 8 5.63 -28.54 -3.79
CA VAL A 8 5.59 -27.16 -4.29
C VAL A 8 5.22 -26.21 -3.16
N CYS A 9 5.76 -24.99 -3.19
CA CYS A 9 5.28 -23.93 -2.31
C CYS A 9 3.83 -23.59 -2.64
N VAL A 10 2.97 -23.49 -1.62
CA VAL A 10 1.59 -23.01 -1.79
C VAL A 10 1.57 -21.51 -2.09
N GLN A 11 0.43 -20.97 -2.52
CA GLN A 11 0.24 -19.52 -2.72
C GLN A 11 0.62 -18.74 -1.45
N GLY A 12 1.11 -17.52 -1.64
CA GLY A 12 1.68 -16.69 -0.58
C GLY A 12 3.05 -17.15 -0.08
N ARG A 13 3.63 -18.20 -0.67
CA ARG A 13 4.96 -18.69 -0.34
C ARG A 13 5.79 -18.97 -1.59
N TYR A 14 7.10 -18.92 -1.44
CA TYR A 14 8.06 -19.12 -2.51
C TYR A 14 9.33 -19.82 -2.04
N THR A 15 10.13 -20.30 -2.99
CA THR A 15 11.53 -20.67 -2.76
C THR A 15 12.35 -20.38 -4.02
N ASN A 16 13.46 -19.65 -3.88
CA ASN A 16 14.37 -19.36 -4.99
C ASN A 16 15.62 -20.27 -5.00
N ALA A 17 15.81 -21.09 -3.97
CA ALA A 17 16.96 -21.96 -3.82
C ALA A 17 16.64 -23.42 -4.19
N SER A 18 17.52 -24.04 -4.97
CA SER A 18 17.49 -25.49 -5.19
C SER A 18 17.81 -26.24 -3.90
N GLY A 19 17.12 -27.37 -3.66
CA GLY A 19 17.33 -28.17 -2.45
C GLY A 19 16.84 -27.50 -1.16
N SER A 20 16.00 -26.46 -1.24
CA SER A 20 15.40 -25.84 -0.06
C SER A 20 14.57 -26.87 0.72
N SER A 21 14.70 -26.82 2.05
CA SER A 21 13.93 -27.66 2.97
C SER A 21 12.61 -27.02 3.41
N TYR A 22 12.34 -25.77 3.01
CA TYR A 22 11.12 -25.05 3.36
C TYR A 22 10.76 -23.95 2.34
N CYS A 23 9.50 -23.51 2.37
CA CYS A 23 9.01 -22.37 1.59
C CYS A 23 8.95 -21.11 2.45
N GLN A 24 9.54 -20.03 1.95
CA GLN A 24 9.51 -18.71 2.56
C GLN A 24 8.15 -18.05 2.32
N ALA A 25 7.64 -17.34 3.33
CA ALA A 25 6.44 -16.52 3.17
C ALA A 25 6.77 -15.27 2.36
N CYS A 26 5.81 -14.78 1.57
CA CYS A 26 5.90 -13.43 1.05
C CYS A 26 5.87 -12.43 2.19
N GLU A 27 6.74 -11.43 2.12
CA GLU A 27 6.73 -10.31 3.05
C GLU A 27 5.50 -9.42 2.80
N SER A 28 5.16 -8.58 3.78
CA SER A 28 4.15 -7.54 3.62
C SER A 28 4.44 -6.68 2.38
N GLY A 29 3.40 -6.25 1.69
CA GLY A 29 3.49 -5.55 0.41
C GLY A 29 3.75 -6.47 -0.78
N ARG A 30 3.84 -7.79 -0.60
CA ARG A 30 4.08 -8.75 -1.68
C ARG A 30 3.13 -9.95 -1.63
N PHE A 31 2.90 -10.57 -2.78
CA PHE A 31 2.05 -11.73 -2.94
C PHE A 31 2.68 -12.81 -3.84
N ALA A 32 2.23 -14.05 -3.73
CA ALA A 32 2.57 -15.12 -4.68
C ALA A 32 1.30 -15.84 -5.11
N ALA A 33 0.87 -15.61 -6.36
CA ALA A 33 -0.41 -16.10 -6.87
C ALA A 33 -0.43 -17.55 -7.34
N SER A 34 0.75 -18.11 -7.62
CA SER A 34 0.87 -19.47 -8.13
C SER A 34 1.53 -20.38 -7.09
N SER A 35 1.12 -21.65 -7.06
CA SER A 35 1.92 -22.67 -6.39
C SER A 35 3.23 -22.90 -7.16
N GLY A 36 4.29 -23.25 -6.43
CA GLY A 36 5.63 -23.41 -7.00
C GLY A 36 6.30 -22.07 -7.36
N SER A 37 5.83 -20.95 -6.82
CA SER A 37 6.45 -19.64 -7.03
C SER A 37 7.90 -19.64 -6.57
N THR A 38 8.76 -18.99 -7.36
CA THR A 38 10.19 -18.82 -7.05
C THR A 38 10.51 -17.42 -6.52
N ASP A 39 9.53 -16.52 -6.52
CA ASP A 39 9.61 -15.17 -5.96
C ASP A 39 8.20 -14.68 -5.58
N CYS A 40 8.12 -13.60 -4.82
CA CYS A 40 6.89 -12.88 -4.53
C CYS A 40 6.79 -11.59 -5.35
N GLU A 41 5.66 -11.40 -6.00
CA GLU A 41 5.31 -10.20 -6.75
C GLU A 41 4.95 -9.05 -5.82
N ALA A 42 5.40 -7.85 -6.16
CA ALA A 42 5.13 -6.66 -5.38
C ALA A 42 3.72 -6.11 -5.64
N CYS A 43 3.02 -5.66 -4.59
CA CYS A 43 1.82 -4.85 -4.74
C CYS A 43 2.12 -3.63 -5.62
N GLY A 44 1.20 -3.31 -6.53
CA GLY A 44 1.32 -2.14 -7.41
C GLY A 44 1.35 -0.82 -6.63
N VAL A 45 1.77 0.26 -7.30
CA VAL A 45 1.66 1.61 -6.73
C VAL A 45 0.19 1.95 -6.44
N GLY A 46 -0.02 2.81 -5.45
CA GLY A 46 -1.33 3.12 -4.89
C GLY A 46 -1.99 1.97 -4.13
N LYS A 47 -1.28 0.86 -3.93
CA LYS A 47 -1.73 -0.28 -3.14
C LYS A 47 -0.68 -0.69 -2.10
N TYR A 48 -1.15 -1.33 -1.04
CA TYR A 48 -0.34 -1.89 0.02
C TYR A 48 -0.88 -3.25 0.47
N SER A 49 -0.07 -4.02 1.18
CA SER A 49 -0.54 -5.17 1.95
C SER A 49 0.16 -5.18 3.30
N SER A 50 -0.58 -5.03 4.39
CA SER A 50 -0.01 -5.01 5.75
C SER A 50 0.45 -6.39 6.21
N GLU A 51 -0.19 -7.44 5.69
CA GLU A 51 0.08 -8.82 6.09
C GLU A 51 1.05 -9.50 5.10
N GLY A 52 1.87 -10.41 5.62
CA GLY A 52 2.64 -11.32 4.80
C GLY A 52 1.79 -12.46 4.23
N SER A 53 2.38 -13.23 3.32
CA SER A 53 1.76 -14.39 2.66
C SER A 53 0.52 -14.09 1.82
N SER A 54 0.38 -12.86 1.29
CA SER A 54 -0.69 -12.56 0.35
C SER A 54 -0.65 -13.53 -0.84
N THR A 55 -1.83 -14.00 -1.22
CA THR A 55 -2.02 -15.05 -2.22
C THR A 55 -2.42 -14.51 -3.58
N SER A 56 -2.73 -13.22 -3.68
CA SER A 56 -3.18 -12.63 -4.94
C SER A 56 -2.91 -11.14 -5.00
N ALA A 57 -2.92 -10.57 -6.21
CA ALA A 57 -2.87 -9.12 -6.40
C ALA A 57 -4.08 -8.39 -5.80
N SER A 58 -5.22 -9.08 -5.63
CA SER A 58 -6.40 -8.52 -4.97
C SER A 58 -6.26 -8.39 -3.45
N ASP A 59 -5.31 -9.10 -2.84
CA ASP A 59 -4.98 -8.93 -1.42
C ASP A 59 -4.23 -7.60 -1.19
N CYS A 60 -3.71 -6.97 -2.25
CA CYS A 60 -3.16 -5.62 -2.20
C CYS A 60 -4.29 -4.58 -2.19
N THR A 61 -4.50 -3.98 -1.02
CA THR A 61 -5.55 -2.99 -0.75
C THR A 61 -5.13 -1.62 -1.30
N ILE A 62 -6.08 -0.86 -1.87
CA ILE A 62 -5.81 0.51 -2.31
C ILE A 62 -5.58 1.38 -1.07
N CYS A 63 -4.67 2.34 -1.15
CA CYS A 63 -4.44 3.27 -0.06
C CYS A 63 -5.73 4.03 0.32
N PRO A 64 -6.05 4.15 1.62
CA PRO A 64 -7.23 4.88 2.06
C PRO A 64 -7.10 6.40 1.82
N SER A 65 -8.19 7.11 2.09
CA SER A 65 -8.23 8.57 2.04
C SER A 65 -7.07 9.21 2.82
N GLY A 66 -6.56 10.30 2.26
CA GLY A 66 -5.40 11.01 2.78
C GLY A 66 -4.05 10.32 2.59
N THR A 67 -3.97 9.15 1.95
CA THR A 67 -2.70 8.40 1.83
C THR A 67 -2.40 7.98 0.40
N HIS A 68 -1.13 7.68 0.11
CA HIS A 68 -0.66 7.23 -1.20
C HIS A 68 0.47 6.19 -1.06
N ALA A 69 0.78 5.45 -2.11
CA ALA A 69 1.92 4.52 -2.15
C ALA A 69 2.69 4.68 -3.46
N SER A 70 3.75 5.48 -3.42
CA SER A 70 4.59 5.80 -4.59
C SER A 70 5.51 4.68 -5.04
N ARG A 71 5.70 3.67 -4.19
CA ARG A 71 6.57 2.53 -4.46
C ARG A 71 5.75 1.25 -4.53
N LYS A 72 6.14 0.38 -5.45
CA LYS A 72 5.66 -1.01 -5.43
C LYS A 72 6.17 -1.71 -4.18
N GLY A 73 5.44 -2.72 -3.71
CA GLY A 73 5.90 -3.56 -2.62
C GLY A 73 5.73 -2.93 -1.25
N THR A 74 4.86 -1.93 -1.16
CA THR A 74 4.68 -1.14 0.05
C THR A 74 3.79 -1.88 1.05
N SER A 75 4.18 -1.91 2.33
CA SER A 75 3.44 -2.55 3.41
C SER A 75 2.45 -1.62 4.11
N GLU A 76 2.60 -0.31 3.94
CA GLU A 76 1.75 0.74 4.52
C GLU A 76 1.76 2.00 3.65
N CYS A 77 0.65 2.72 3.56
CA CYS A 77 0.60 3.92 2.72
C CYS A 77 1.26 5.12 3.38
N ASP A 78 1.99 5.90 2.57
CA ASP A 78 2.55 7.18 2.97
C ASP A 78 1.41 8.21 3.14
N GLN A 79 1.52 9.05 4.17
CA GLN A 79 0.51 10.06 4.46
C GLN A 79 0.66 11.27 3.54
N CYS A 80 -0.45 11.84 3.07
CA CYS A 80 -0.43 13.16 2.45
C CYS A 80 0.16 14.18 3.44
N PRO A 81 1.11 15.03 2.98
CA PRO A 81 1.69 16.07 3.83
C PRO A 81 0.63 17.03 4.38
N ALA A 82 0.90 17.59 5.57
CA ALA A 82 0.04 18.60 6.17
C ALA A 82 -0.28 19.74 5.19
N GLY A 83 -1.53 20.22 5.22
CA GLY A 83 -2.03 21.18 4.25
C GLY A 83 -2.49 20.58 2.92
N LYS A 84 -2.37 19.25 2.73
CA LYS A 84 -2.93 18.51 1.61
C LYS A 84 -3.90 17.42 2.06
N TYR A 85 -4.78 17.00 1.16
CA TYR A 85 -5.77 15.95 1.40
C TYR A 85 -5.95 15.04 0.18
N LEU A 86 -6.51 13.86 0.40
CA LEU A 86 -7.00 12.94 -0.64
C LEU A 86 -8.37 12.42 -0.21
N SER A 87 -9.44 12.76 -0.92
CA SER A 87 -10.82 12.42 -0.52
C SER A 87 -11.34 11.10 -1.07
N ASP A 88 -10.57 10.41 -1.91
CA ASP A 88 -10.94 9.10 -2.46
C ASP A 88 -10.73 8.05 -1.37
N GLU A 89 -11.78 7.29 -1.03
CA GLU A 89 -11.74 6.27 0.05
C GLU A 89 -11.10 4.95 -0.43
N GLY A 90 -10.09 5.05 -1.29
CA GLY A 90 -9.41 3.90 -1.87
C GLY A 90 -10.22 3.18 -2.96
N GLU A 91 -10.94 3.92 -3.81
CA GLU A 91 -11.66 3.33 -4.95
C GLU A 91 -10.75 3.17 -6.18
N THR A 92 -9.82 4.10 -6.38
CA THR A 92 -9.00 4.16 -7.61
C THR A 92 -7.51 4.28 -7.34
N ALA A 93 -6.75 3.18 -7.53
CA ALA A 93 -5.33 3.11 -7.18
C ALA A 93 -4.45 4.20 -7.82
N TYR A 94 -4.73 4.63 -9.05
CA TYR A 94 -3.93 5.65 -9.74
C TYR A 94 -4.06 7.06 -9.14
N LYS A 95 -5.06 7.31 -8.28
CA LYS A 95 -5.19 8.57 -7.53
C LYS A 95 -4.51 8.52 -6.16
N HIS A 96 -3.89 7.39 -5.85
CA HIS A 96 -3.15 7.17 -4.63
C HIS A 96 -1.73 6.70 -4.95
N ASP A 97 -1.28 6.83 -6.20
CA ASP A 97 0.01 6.29 -6.62
C ASP A 97 1.15 7.30 -6.50
N GLN A 98 0.86 8.58 -6.19
CA GLN A 98 1.87 9.59 -5.95
C GLN A 98 1.50 10.62 -4.88
N ALA A 99 2.54 11.22 -4.27
CA ALA A 99 2.39 12.37 -3.38
C ALA A 99 1.78 13.60 -4.07
N THR A 100 1.85 13.67 -5.41
CA THR A 100 1.23 14.72 -6.21
C THR A 100 -0.29 14.59 -6.29
N ASP A 101 -0.85 13.42 -6.00
CA ASP A 101 -2.30 13.23 -5.95
C ASP A 101 -2.92 13.89 -4.72
N CYS A 102 -2.11 14.17 -3.70
CA CYS A 102 -2.48 14.98 -2.54
C CYS A 102 -2.78 16.42 -2.95
N ILE A 103 -4.05 16.79 -2.84
CA ILE A 103 -4.62 18.08 -3.24
C ILE A 103 -4.36 19.10 -2.13
N ALA A 104 -3.81 20.27 -2.47
CA ALA A 104 -3.58 21.34 -1.50
C ALA A 104 -4.90 21.97 -1.04
N CYS A 105 -4.96 22.35 0.24
CA CYS A 105 -6.08 23.11 0.75
C CYS A 105 -6.09 24.54 0.19
N GLU A 106 -7.27 25.00 -0.22
CA GLU A 106 -7.50 26.39 -0.62
C GLU A 106 -7.21 27.36 0.54
N PRO A 107 -6.84 28.63 0.23
CA PRO A 107 -6.71 29.68 1.23
C PRO A 107 -7.86 29.72 2.23
N GLY A 108 -7.52 29.85 3.51
CA GLY A 108 -8.49 29.84 4.60
C GLY A 108 -9.00 28.45 4.98
N LYS A 109 -8.47 27.36 4.42
CA LYS A 109 -8.70 25.98 4.88
C LYS A 109 -7.38 25.26 5.21
N VAL A 110 -7.46 24.24 6.05
CA VAL A 110 -6.33 23.44 6.52
C VAL A 110 -6.70 21.97 6.62
N ALA A 111 -5.79 21.09 6.20
CA ALA A 111 -5.77 19.68 6.54
C ALA A 111 -4.75 19.53 7.68
N ARG A 112 -5.24 19.51 8.93
CA ARG A 112 -4.37 19.57 10.13
C ARG A 112 -3.77 18.24 10.53
N GLU A 113 -4.39 17.15 10.15
CA GLU A 113 -3.92 15.80 10.43
C GLU A 113 -3.21 15.24 9.20
N ASN A 114 -2.13 14.50 9.43
CA ASN A 114 -1.58 13.66 8.37
C ASN A 114 -2.65 12.62 8.00
N ALA A 115 -2.69 12.23 6.73
CA ALA A 115 -3.77 11.38 6.20
C ALA A 115 -5.17 12.02 6.24
N SER A 116 -5.27 13.35 6.09
CA SER A 116 -6.57 14.00 6.02
C SER A 116 -7.31 13.67 4.72
N GLY A 117 -8.58 13.27 4.85
CA GLY A 117 -9.50 13.09 3.73
C GLY A 117 -10.12 14.39 3.21
N SER A 118 -9.95 15.53 3.92
CA SER A 118 -10.58 16.80 3.54
C SER A 118 -9.92 18.04 4.16
N CYS A 119 -10.29 19.23 3.70
CA CYS A 119 -9.83 20.49 4.29
C CYS A 119 -10.89 21.15 5.17
N GLU A 120 -10.49 21.59 6.36
CA GLU A 120 -11.33 22.29 7.32
C GLU A 120 -11.14 23.81 7.26
N LYS A 121 -12.22 24.59 7.43
CA LYS A 121 -12.12 26.06 7.46
C LYS A 121 -11.33 26.54 8.69
N CYS A 122 -10.52 27.58 8.50
CA CYS A 122 -9.87 28.26 9.61
C CYS A 122 -10.91 28.86 10.57
N ALA A 123 -10.71 28.68 11.88
CA ALA A 123 -11.53 29.30 12.90
C ALA A 123 -11.34 30.84 12.91
N ARG A 124 -12.30 31.58 13.48
CA ARG A 124 -12.18 33.04 13.64
C ARG A 124 -10.88 33.39 14.36
N GLY A 125 -10.14 34.36 13.82
CA GLY A 125 -8.81 34.76 14.34
C GLY A 125 -7.64 33.94 13.77
N PHE A 126 -7.89 32.93 12.94
CA PHE A 126 -6.86 32.15 12.25
C PHE A 126 -6.95 32.34 10.73
N PHE A 127 -5.82 32.26 10.04
CA PHE A 127 -5.74 32.31 8.59
C PHE A 127 -4.74 31.26 8.08
N GLN A 128 -4.93 30.81 6.84
CA GLN A 128 -3.93 30.08 6.07
C GLN A 128 -3.84 30.78 4.71
N ASN A 129 -2.63 31.16 4.32
CA ASN A 129 -2.32 31.54 2.96
C ASN A 129 -1.82 30.28 2.25
N ALA A 130 -2.32 30.03 1.03
CA ALA A 130 -2.05 28.82 0.26
C ALA A 130 -0.58 28.36 0.36
N SER A 131 -0.40 27.04 0.50
CA SER A 131 0.89 26.35 0.56
C SER A 131 1.33 25.88 -0.82
#